data_AF-A0A1H9I3D3-F1
#
_entry.id   AF-A0A1H9I3D3-F1
#
_cell.length_a   1.000
_cell.length_b   1.000
_cell.length_c   1.000
_cell.angle_alpha   90.00
_cell.angle_beta   90.00
_cell.angle_gamma   90.00
#
_symmetry.space_group_name_H-M   'P 1'
#
loop_
_entity.id
_entity.type
_entity.pdbx_description
1 polymer ?
#
loop_
_entity_poly.entity_id
_entity_poly.type
_entity_poly.pdbx_seq_one_letter_code
_entity_poly.pdbx_strand_id
1 'polypeptide(L)'
;MEQTITAKLQILVNPSDKQILCDTMKAYSDACNYVSEYIYRTRKLSRYSVQENTYYQVRETYNLRSQMTVSCVRTVIAKYKTILENQKEW
;
A
#
# COMPACT_ATOMS: atom_id res chain seq x y z
N MET A 1 -30.61 26.51 3.88
CA MET A 1 -29.52 26.15 2.97
C MET A 1 -28.25 26.05 3.80
N GLU A 2 -27.67 24.86 3.95
CA GLU A 2 -26.33 24.72 4.53
C GLU A 2 -25.29 25.02 3.45
N GLN A 3 -24.38 25.95 3.73
CA GLN A 3 -23.26 26.25 2.84
C GLN A 3 -22.04 25.42 3.27
N THR A 4 -21.48 24.66 2.33
CA THR A 4 -20.23 23.92 2.55
C THR A 4 -19.04 24.81 2.19
N ILE A 5 -18.19 25.12 3.17
CA ILE A 5 -16.94 25.86 2.96
C ILE A 5 -15.80 24.86 2.78
N THR A 6 -15.02 25.00 1.70
CA THR A 6 -13.87 24.13 1.41
C THR A 6 -12.59 24.96 1.39
N ALA A 7 -11.57 24.51 2.14
CA ALA A 7 -10.23 25.11 2.13
C ALA A 7 -9.21 24.13 1.52
N LYS A 8 -8.31 24.64 0.66
CA LYS A 8 -7.20 23.86 0.11
C LYS A 8 -5.93 24.20 0.87
N LEU A 9 -5.31 23.17 1.45
CA LEU A 9 -4.05 23.30 2.17
C LEU A 9 -2.94 22.59 1.41
N GLN A 10 -1.75 23.17 1.40
CA GLN A 10 -0.54 22.56 0.84
C GLN A 10 0.55 22.56 1.91
N ILE A 11 1.14 21.39 2.15
CA ILE A 11 2.31 21.26 3.02
C ILE A 11 3.56 21.49 2.17
N LEU A 12 4.35 22.49 2.55
CA LEU A 12 5.65 22.76 1.95
C LEU A 12 6.73 22.13 2.83
N VAL A 13 7.62 21.36 2.21
CA VAL A 13 8.73 20.69 2.87
C VAL A 13 10.05 21.16 2.26
N ASN A 14 11.13 21.11 3.03
CA ASN A 14 12.45 21.41 2.51
C ASN A 14 12.89 20.31 1.51
N PRO A 15 13.90 20.58 0.66
CA PRO A 15 14.33 19.62 -0.36
C PRO A 15 14.78 18.25 0.19
N SER A 16 15.44 18.21 1.36
CA SER A 16 15.88 16.95 1.98
C SER A 16 14.70 16.10 2.46
N ASP A 17 13.71 16.70 3.11
CA ASP A 17 12.52 16.01 3.59
C ASP A 17 11.67 15.53 2.41
N LYS A 18 11.62 16.31 1.32
CA LYS A 18 10.97 15.89 0.08
C LYS A 18 11.58 14.60 -0.46
N GLN A 19 12.90 14.47 -0.46
CA GLN A 19 13.58 13.26 -0.93
C GLN A 19 13.23 12.06 -0.05
N ILE A 20 13.27 12.22 1.28
CA ILE A 20 12.90 11.16 2.23
C ILE A 20 11.46 10.68 2.01
N LEU A 21 10.52 11.61 1.76
CA LEU A 21 9.13 11.27 1.46
C LEU A 21 9.02 10.51 0.14
N CYS A 22 9.70 10.97 -0.92
CA CYS A 22 9.72 10.30 -2.21
C CYS A 22 10.29 8.87 -2.11
N ASP A 23 11.40 8.70 -1.39
CA ASP A 23 12.03 7.39 -1.18
C ASP A 23 11.11 6.45 -0.39
N THR A 24 10.42 6.98 0.62
CA THR A 24 9.42 6.23 1.39
C THR A 24 8.25 5.78 0.51
N MET A 25 7.75 6.66 -0.37
CA MET A 25 6.68 6.34 -1.32
C MET A 25 7.11 5.29 -2.35
N LYS A 26 8.38 5.32 -2.77
CA LYS A 26 8.95 4.32 -3.66
C LYS A 26 9.04 2.96 -2.96
N ALA A 27 9.60 2.92 -1.74
CA ALA A 27 9.67 1.69 -0.93
C ALA A 27 8.28 1.09 -0.66
N TYR A 28 7.27 1.93 -0.41
CA TYR A 28 5.88 1.48 -0.28
C TYR A 28 5.33 0.84 -1.57
N SER A 29 5.60 1.45 -2.72
CA SER A 29 5.18 0.94 -4.02
C SER A 29 5.85 -0.41 -4.33
N ASP A 30 7.15 -0.52 -4.07
CA ASP A 30 7.91 -1.75 -4.29
C ASP A 30 7.44 -2.88 -3.36
N ALA A 31 7.13 -2.57 -2.10
CA ALA A 31 6.51 -3.49 -1.16
C ALA A 31 5.12 -3.96 -1.62
N CYS A 32 4.31 -3.06 -2.19
CA CYS A 32 3.02 -3.44 -2.77
C CYS A 32 3.19 -4.40 -3.95
N ASN A 33 4.19 -4.19 -4.81
CA ASN A 33 4.48 -5.09 -5.93
C ASN A 33 4.85 -6.50 -5.44
N TYR A 34 5.69 -6.60 -4.40
CA TYR A 34 6.02 -7.88 -3.78
C TYR A 34 4.79 -8.61 -3.24
N VAL A 35 3.94 -7.91 -2.49
CA VAL A 35 2.69 -8.50 -1.98
C VAL A 35 1.75 -8.90 -3.13
N SER A 36 1.71 -8.09 -4.20
CA SER A 36 0.94 -8.38 -5.41
C SER A 36 1.41 -9.67 -6.06
N GLU A 37 2.72 -9.87 -6.20
CA GLU A 37 3.28 -11.10 -6.74
C GLU A 37 2.93 -12.32 -5.89
N TYR A 38 3.04 -12.21 -4.56
CA TYR A 38 2.62 -13.27 -3.65
C TYR A 38 1.14 -13.63 -3.82
N ILE A 39 0.25 -12.63 -3.89
CA ILE A 39 -1.18 -12.84 -4.10
C ILE A 39 -1.44 -13.46 -5.48
N TYR A 40 -0.76 -13.00 -6.53
CA TYR A 40 -0.90 -13.54 -7.87
C TYR A 40 -0.51 -15.02 -7.94
N ARG A 41 0.58 -15.41 -7.27
CA ARG A 41 1.03 -16.81 -7.22
C ARG A 41 0.12 -17.70 -6.37
N THR A 42 -0.34 -17.21 -5.22
CA THR A 42 -1.07 -18.04 -4.23
C THR A 42 -2.59 -17.95 -4.34
N ARG A 43 -3.11 -16.93 -5.04
CA ARG A 43 -4.53 -16.59 -5.14
C ARG A 43 -5.22 -16.36 -3.78
N LYS A 44 -4.45 -16.10 -2.72
CA LYS A 44 -4.97 -15.85 -1.38
C LYS A 44 -5.33 -14.37 -1.22
N LEU A 45 -6.56 -14.10 -0.78
CA LEU A 45 -7.04 -12.74 -0.48
C LEU A 45 -7.43 -12.53 0.99
N SER A 46 -7.20 -13.56 1.82
CA SER A 46 -7.36 -13.42 3.28
C SER A 46 -6.24 -12.54 3.82
N ARG A 47 -6.61 -11.43 4.48
CA ARG A 47 -5.64 -10.52 5.12
C ARG A 47 -4.71 -11.26 6.07
N TYR A 48 -5.26 -12.17 6.88
CA TYR A 48 -4.47 -12.94 7.83
C TYR A 48 -3.38 -13.74 7.11
N SER A 49 -3.76 -14.55 6.11
CA SER A 49 -2.79 -15.40 5.41
C SER A 49 -1.76 -14.60 4.62
N VAL A 50 -2.16 -13.53 3.93
CA VAL A 50 -1.19 -12.69 3.19
C VAL A 50 -0.25 -12.00 4.16
N GLN A 51 -0.76 -11.41 5.25
CA GLN A 51 0.06 -10.69 6.20
C GLN A 51 1.05 -11.64 6.91
N GLU A 52 0.60 -12.79 7.38
CA GLU A 52 1.47 -13.81 8.00
C GLU A 52 2.65 -14.21 7.10
N ASN A 53 2.42 -14.36 5.80
CA ASN A 53 3.43 -14.85 4.86
C ASN A 53 4.30 -13.75 4.25
N THR A 54 3.91 -12.47 4.36
CA THR A 54 4.62 -11.36 3.70
C THR A 54 5.18 -10.32 4.67
N TYR A 55 4.69 -10.26 5.91
CA TYR A 55 4.98 -9.15 6.84
C TYR A 55 6.47 -8.95 7.11
N TYR A 56 7.18 -10.01 7.52
CA TYR A 56 8.60 -9.90 7.86
C TYR A 56 9.44 -9.54 6.63
N GLN A 57 9.21 -10.20 5.50
CA GLN A 57 9.90 -9.87 4.25
C GLN A 57 9.70 -8.40 3.87
N VAL A 58 8.46 -7.92 3.90
CA VAL A 58 8.16 -6.52 3.52
C VAL A 58 8.81 -5.54 4.49
N ARG A 59 8.73 -5.82 5.80
CA ARG A 59 9.27 -4.95 6.84
C ARG A 59 10.79 -4.82 6.75
N GLU A 60 11.48 -5.94 6.57
CA GLU A 60 12.94 -5.99 6.61
C GLU A 60 13.56 -5.54 5.27
N THR A 61 12.97 -5.94 4.15
CA THR A 61 13.53 -5.63 2.81
C THR A 61 13.31 -4.17 2.42
N TYR A 62 12.11 -3.64 2.67
CA TYR A 62 11.74 -2.28 2.25
C TYR A 62 11.86 -1.26 3.39
N ASN A 63 12.39 -1.68 4.55
CA ASN A 63 12.57 -0.86 5.75
C ASN A 63 11.30 -0.08 6.17
N LEU A 64 10.12 -0.69 5.98
CA LEU A 64 8.84 -0.06 6.29
C LEU A 64 8.46 -0.23 7.76
N ARG A 65 7.88 0.82 8.35
CA ARG A 65 7.28 0.75 9.68
C ARG A 65 6.03 -0.12 9.68
N SER A 66 5.66 -0.64 10.85
CA SER A 66 4.65 -1.69 11.01
C SER A 66 3.31 -1.32 10.38
N GLN A 67 2.87 -0.07 10.58
CA GLN A 67 1.63 0.43 9.98
C GLN A 67 1.69 0.47 8.45
N MET A 68 2.82 0.87 7.86
CA MET A 68 3.00 0.91 6.41
C MET A 68 3.02 -0.50 5.82
N THR A 69 3.72 -1.44 6.46
CA THR A 69 3.72 -2.85 6.07
C THR A 69 2.30 -3.43 6.05
N VAL A 70 1.51 -3.20 7.11
CA VAL A 70 0.12 -3.65 7.18
C VAL A 70 -0.75 -2.95 6.13
N SER A 71 -0.50 -1.66 5.86
CA SER A 71 -1.22 -0.90 4.85
C SER A 71 -0.99 -1.46 3.44
N CYS A 72 0.25 -1.85 3.09
CA CYS A 72 0.56 -2.48 1.81
C CYS A 72 -0.35 -3.68 1.55
N VAL A 73 -0.42 -4.61 2.51
CA VAL A 73 -1.26 -5.81 2.41
C VAL A 73 -2.73 -5.46 2.21
N ARG A 74 -3.24 -4.50 3.00
CA ARG A 74 -4.64 -4.05 2.88
C ARG A 74 -4.93 -3.42 1.52
N THR A 75 -4.05 -2.56 1.03
CA THR A 75 -4.19 -1.88 -0.26
C THR A 75 -4.22 -2.89 -1.42
N VAL A 76 -3.26 -3.80 -1.45
CA VAL A 76 -3.15 -4.77 -2.56
C VAL A 76 -4.36 -5.71 -2.57
N ILE A 77 -4.77 -6.26 -1.42
CA ILE A 77 -5.99 -7.10 -1.33
C ILE A 77 -7.22 -6.35 -1.84
N ALA A 78 -7.41 -5.09 -1.44
CA ALA A 78 -8.54 -4.29 -1.91
C ALA A 78 -8.53 -4.12 -3.43
N LYS A 79 -7.36 -3.88 -4.03
CA LYS A 79 -7.21 -3.76 -5.49
C LYS A 79 -7.55 -5.06 -6.21
N TYR A 80 -7.06 -6.21 -5.75
CA TYR A 80 -7.41 -7.50 -6.34
C TYR A 80 -8.90 -7.79 -6.23
N LYS A 81 -9.54 -7.51 -5.09
CA LYS A 81 -10.99 -7.68 -4.94
C LYS A 81 -11.77 -6.87 -5.97
N THR A 82 -11.40 -5.60 -6.16
CA THR A 82 -12.02 -4.72 -7.17
C THR A 82 -11.79 -5.24 -8.60
N ILE A 83 -10.60 -5.74 -8.93
CA ILE A 83 -10.31 -6.31 -10.26
C ILE A 83 -11.16 -7.56 -10.50
N LEU A 84 -11.19 -8.48 -9.56
CA LEU A 84 -11.97 -9.72 -9.66
C LEU A 84 -13.48 -9.46 -9.76
N GLU A 85 -13.97 -8.44 -9.05
CA GLU A 85 -15.38 -8.04 -9.12
C GLU A 85 -15.74 -7.46 -10.49
N ASN A 86 -14.91 -6.58 -11.05
CA ASN A 86 -15.22 -5.86 -12.28
C ASN A 86 -14.83 -6.61 -13.55
N GLN A 87 -13.73 -7.35 -13.53
CA GLN A 87 -13.12 -7.97 -14.72
C GLN A 87 -13.22 -9.49 -14.67
N LYS A 88 -13.44 -10.09 -13.49
CA LYS A 88 -13.43 -11.55 -13.28
C LYS A 88 -12.12 -12.24 -13.70
N GLU A 89 -11.05 -11.45 -13.72
CA GLU A 89 -9.68 -11.85 -14.09
C GLU A 89 -8.70 -11.57 -12.95
N TRP A 90 -7.49 -12.10 -13.09
CA TRP A 90 -6.50 -12.24 -12.04
C TRP A 90 -5.20 -11.51 -12.31
#